data_AF-A0A4Y2U6D9-F1
#
_entry.id   AF-A0A4Y2U6D9-F1
#
_cell.length_a   1.000
_cell.length_b   1.000
_cell.length_c   1.000
_cell.angle_alpha   90.00
_cell.angle_beta   90.00
_cell.angle_gamma   90.00
#
_symmetry.space_group_name_H-M   'P 1'
#
loop_
_entity.id
_entity.type
_entity.pdbx_description
1 polymer ?
#
loop_
_entity_poly.entity_id
_entity_poly.type
_entity_poly.pdbx_seq_one_letter_code
_entity_poly.pdbx_strand_id
1 'polypeptide(L)'
;MPVQKQTRAGQRTRFKAIVAMGDHNGHVGLGVKCSKEVATAIRGAIMLAKLTIIPVRRGYWGNKIGSPHTVPCKVTGKCGSVVMRLIPAPRGTGIVSAPVPKKLLTMAGIEDCYTSARGSTATLGNFAKATYLAIQKTYSYLTPDLWKEQALVKSPYQEYSDYLMMTHRTLGASARQEHVVA
;
A
#
# COMPACT_ATOMS: atom_id res chain seq x y z
N MET A 1 -9.43 14.61 -8.70
CA MET A 1 -8.95 15.25 -9.94
C MET A 1 -9.89 14.88 -11.09
N PRO A 2 -10.50 15.86 -11.78
CA PRO A 2 -11.27 15.59 -12.98
C PRO A 2 -10.34 15.10 -14.10
N VAL A 3 -10.77 14.10 -14.85
CA VAL A 3 -10.10 13.59 -16.04
C VAL A 3 -11.11 13.58 -17.19
N GLN A 4 -10.70 14.03 -18.37
CA GLN A 4 -11.60 14.23 -19.49
C GLN A 4 -11.11 13.43 -20.70
N LYS A 5 -12.05 12.87 -21.46
CA LYS A 5 -11.80 12.22 -22.75
C LYS A 5 -12.60 12.93 -23.83
N GLN A 6 -11.94 13.36 -24.90
CA GLN A 6 -12.62 13.92 -26.07
C GLN A 6 -13.37 12.81 -26.82
N THR A 7 -14.61 13.08 -27.22
CA THR A 7 -15.44 12.21 -28.05
C THR A 7 -16.02 13.00 -29.22
N ARG A 8 -16.66 12.31 -30.18
CA ARG A 8 -17.35 12.96 -31.30
C ARG A 8 -18.47 13.91 -30.83
N ALA A 9 -19.10 13.60 -29.70
CA ALA A 9 -20.16 14.41 -29.07
C ALA A 9 -19.64 15.26 -27.90
N GLY A 10 -18.43 15.82 -28.03
CA GLY A 10 -17.83 16.69 -27.02
C GLY A 10 -17.04 15.96 -25.92
N GLN A 11 -16.83 16.62 -24.78
CA GLN A 11 -16.00 16.11 -23.69
C GLN A 11 -16.76 15.23 -22.72
N ARG A 12 -16.21 14.04 -22.44
CA ARG A 12 -16.70 13.14 -21.40
C ARG A 12 -15.81 13.21 -20.17
N THR A 13 -16.35 13.73 -19.07
CA THR A 13 -15.63 13.91 -17.81
C THR A 13 -15.83 12.72 -16.87
N ARG A 14 -14.82 12.42 -16.06
CA ARG A 14 -14.85 11.46 -14.94
C ARG A 14 -14.03 12.02 -13.79
N PHE A 15 -14.27 11.53 -12.59
CA PHE A 15 -13.51 11.93 -11.39
C PHE A 15 -12.59 10.81 -10.94
N LYS A 16 -11.31 11.14 -10.78
CA LYS A 16 -10.29 10.30 -10.16
C LYS A 16 -10.14 10.68 -8.69
N ALA A 17 -10.38 9.71 -7.81
CA ALA A 17 -10.12 9.80 -6.37
C ALA A 17 -8.83 9.03 -6.05
N ILE A 18 -8.01 9.62 -5.17
CA ILE A 18 -6.83 8.98 -4.58
C ILE A 18 -7.06 9.03 -3.08
N VAL A 19 -7.12 7.88 -2.45
CA VAL A 19 -7.40 7.72 -1.03
C VAL A 19 -6.25 6.96 -0.40
N ALA A 20 -5.71 7.51 0.68
CA ALA A 20 -4.77 6.82 1.54
C ALA A 20 -5.50 6.44 2.83
N MET A 21 -5.15 5.29 3.40
CA MET A 21 -5.65 4.84 4.69
C MET A 21 -4.52 4.25 5.51
N GLY A 22 -4.63 4.31 6.83
CA GLY A 22 -3.73 3.60 7.73
C GLY A 22 -4.21 3.68 9.17
N ASP A 23 -3.60 2.86 10.03
CA ASP A 23 -3.96 2.67 11.44
C ASP A 23 -3.01 3.39 12.41
N HIS A 24 -2.06 4.18 11.89
CA HIS A 24 -0.97 4.80 12.66
C HIS A 24 -0.07 3.79 13.39
N ASN A 25 -0.18 2.50 13.10
CA ASN A 25 0.55 1.44 13.77
C ASN A 25 1.12 0.41 12.79
N GLY A 26 1.67 0.89 11.68
CA GLY A 26 2.40 0.04 10.75
C GLY A 26 1.56 -0.57 9.64
N HIS A 27 0.35 -0.09 9.35
CA HIS A 27 -0.42 -0.50 8.18
C HIS A 27 -0.82 0.70 7.33
N VAL A 28 -0.55 0.63 6.03
CA VAL A 28 -0.96 1.67 5.06
C VAL A 28 -1.51 1.05 3.79
N GLY A 29 -2.62 1.60 3.32
CA GLY A 29 -3.20 1.32 2.02
C GLY A 29 -3.28 2.56 1.13
N LEU A 30 -3.10 2.37 -0.17
CA LEU A 30 -3.29 3.42 -1.19
C LEU A 30 -4.25 2.91 -2.27
N GLY A 31 -5.38 3.61 -2.40
CA GLY A 31 -6.41 3.33 -3.38
C GLY A 31 -6.55 4.43 -4.41
N VAL A 32 -6.69 4.05 -5.68
CA VAL A 32 -6.96 5.00 -6.78
C VAL A 32 -8.11 4.46 -7.62
N LYS A 33 -9.17 5.24 -7.75
CA LYS A 33 -10.32 4.86 -8.58
C LYS A 33 -10.85 6.03 -9.39
N CYS A 34 -11.32 5.74 -10.61
CA CYS A 34 -12.01 6.69 -11.46
C CYS A 34 -13.47 6.27 -11.64
N SER A 35 -14.42 7.20 -11.51
CA SER A 35 -15.85 6.94 -11.74
C SER A 35 -16.54 8.17 -12.33
N LYS A 36 -17.79 8.04 -12.79
CA LYS A 36 -18.56 9.17 -13.34
C LYS A 36 -18.90 10.20 -12.27
N GLU A 37 -19.20 9.73 -11.06
CA GLU A 37 -19.53 10.56 -9.90
C GLU A 37 -18.40 10.55 -8.87
N VAL A 38 -18.31 11.62 -8.09
CA VAL A 38 -17.26 11.77 -7.06
C VAL A 38 -17.47 10.78 -5.91
N ALA A 39 -18.72 10.63 -5.43
CA ALA A 39 -19.03 9.76 -4.30
C ALA A 39 -18.70 8.28 -4.60
N THR A 40 -19.03 7.80 -5.80
CA THR A 40 -18.72 6.43 -6.23
C THR A 40 -17.22 6.21 -6.41
N ALA A 41 -16.49 7.21 -6.91
CA ALA A 41 -15.03 7.16 -7.01
C ALA A 41 -14.39 7.04 -5.62
N ILE A 42 -14.85 7.82 -4.63
CA ILE A 42 -14.33 7.79 -3.25
C ILE A 42 -14.62 6.44 -2.60
N ARG A 43 -15.88 5.97 -2.62
CA ARG A 43 -16.26 4.69 -1.99
C ARG A 43 -15.44 3.53 -2.55
N GLY A 44 -15.28 3.48 -3.87
CA GLY A 44 -14.47 2.40 -4.46
C GLY A 44 -12.97 2.60 -4.32
N ALA A 45 -12.46 3.83 -4.15
CA ALA A 45 -11.07 4.06 -3.78
C ALA A 45 -10.78 3.61 -2.34
N ILE A 46 -11.71 3.81 -1.41
CA ILE A 46 -11.63 3.28 -0.03
C ILE A 46 -11.57 1.75 -0.03
N MET A 47 -12.47 1.09 -0.78
CA MET A 47 -12.43 -0.38 -0.90
C MET A 47 -11.10 -0.86 -1.49
N LEU A 48 -10.60 -0.19 -2.53
CA LEU A 48 -9.32 -0.56 -3.13
C LEU A 48 -8.16 -0.33 -2.16
N ALA A 49 -8.17 0.76 -1.39
CA ALA A 49 -7.16 1.01 -0.36
C ALA A 49 -7.17 -0.04 0.75
N LYS A 50 -8.34 -0.59 1.12
CA LYS A 50 -8.46 -1.71 2.08
C LYS A 50 -7.83 -2.99 1.54
N LEU A 51 -8.03 -3.29 0.25
CA LEU A 51 -7.48 -4.47 -0.40
C LEU A 51 -5.96 -4.37 -0.58
N THR A 52 -5.43 -3.15 -0.73
CA THR A 52 -4.01 -2.87 -0.92
C THR A 52 -3.32 -2.40 0.36
N ILE A 53 -3.71 -2.93 1.53
CA ILE A 53 -2.98 -2.63 2.76
C ILE A 53 -1.63 -3.36 2.75
N ILE A 54 -0.57 -2.65 3.11
CA ILE A 54 0.79 -3.18 3.23
C ILE A 54 1.30 -2.93 4.65
N PRO A 55 1.98 -3.93 5.25
CA PRO A 55 2.65 -3.73 6.53
C PRO A 55 3.88 -2.85 6.37
N VAL A 56 4.17 -2.02 7.37
CA VAL A 56 5.29 -1.07 7.38
C VAL A 56 6.28 -1.45 8.46
N ARG A 57 7.51 -1.77 8.07
CA ARG A 57 8.57 -2.09 9.02
C ARG A 57 9.13 -0.81 9.58
N ARG A 58 8.98 -0.61 10.89
CA ARG A 58 9.61 0.47 11.65
C ARG A 58 10.90 -0.03 12.29
N GLY A 59 11.81 0.90 12.58
CA GLY A 59 13.12 0.64 13.14
C GLY A 59 13.61 1.82 13.97
N TYR A 60 14.92 1.81 14.21
CA TYR A 60 15.63 2.79 15.03
C TYR A 60 16.71 3.46 14.18
N TRP A 61 17.02 4.72 14.49
CA TRP A 61 18.13 5.41 13.84
C TRP A 61 19.50 4.94 14.36
N GLY A 62 19.59 4.70 15.68
CA GLY A 62 20.80 4.25 16.37
C GLY A 62 20.45 3.33 17.54
N ASN A 63 20.59 3.83 18.77
CA ASN A 63 20.26 3.04 19.97
C ASN A 63 18.80 2.53 19.94
N LYS A 64 18.65 1.22 20.18
CA LYS A 64 17.37 0.49 20.20
C LYS A 64 16.63 0.68 21.54
N ILE A 65 16.38 1.93 21.92
CA ILE A 65 15.69 2.27 23.18
C ILE A 65 14.22 2.55 22.87
N GLY A 66 13.29 2.01 23.65
CA GLY A 66 11.84 2.26 23.50
C GLY A 66 11.23 1.70 22.21
N SER A 67 10.12 2.30 21.75
CA SER A 67 9.42 1.87 20.52
C SER A 67 10.19 2.26 19.25
N PRO A 68 10.04 1.49 18.15
CA PRO A 68 10.51 1.88 16.82
C PRO A 68 9.80 3.15 16.33
N HIS A 69 10.56 4.14 15.88
CA HIS A 69 10.06 5.48 15.52
C HIS A 69 10.32 5.87 14.06
N THR A 70 11.35 5.29 13.43
CA THR A 70 11.81 5.66 12.09
C THR A 70 11.84 4.47 11.14
N VAL A 71 12.29 4.67 9.90
CA VAL A 71 12.47 3.61 8.90
C VAL A 71 13.75 2.82 9.21
N PRO A 72 13.80 1.49 9.06
CA PRO A 72 14.98 0.69 9.43
C PRO A 72 16.22 0.96 8.55
N CYS A 73 16.03 1.26 7.27
CA CYS A 73 17.11 1.49 6.31
C CYS A 73 16.72 2.59 5.32
N LYS A 74 17.69 3.13 4.59
CA LYS A 74 17.41 4.08 3.50
C LYS A 74 16.73 3.35 2.35
N VAL A 75 15.44 3.60 2.13
CA VAL A 75 14.64 2.94 1.07
C VAL A 75 14.23 3.92 -0.01
N THR A 76 14.16 3.44 -1.25
CA THR A 76 13.79 4.24 -2.42
C THR A 76 12.62 3.62 -3.17
N GLY A 77 11.55 4.39 -3.34
CA GLY A 77 10.41 4.07 -4.18
C GLY A 77 10.42 4.91 -5.45
N LYS A 78 9.98 4.34 -6.56
CA LYS A 78 9.91 5.02 -7.86
C LYS A 78 8.54 4.79 -8.50
N CYS A 79 7.94 5.85 -9.03
CA CYS A 79 6.74 5.75 -9.86
C CYS A 79 6.83 6.80 -10.98
N GLY A 80 6.89 6.35 -12.23
CA GLY A 80 7.19 7.23 -13.37
C GLY A 80 8.57 7.89 -13.23
N SER A 81 8.64 9.21 -13.37
CA SER A 81 9.85 10.01 -13.16
C SER A 81 10.10 10.37 -11.70
N VAL A 82 9.14 10.11 -10.80
CA VAL A 82 9.22 10.50 -9.40
C VAL A 82 9.93 9.44 -8.58
N VAL A 83 10.98 9.84 -7.88
CA VAL A 83 11.76 9.00 -6.96
C VAL A 83 11.62 9.58 -5.56
N MET A 84 11.20 8.75 -4.61
CA MET A 84 11.09 9.07 -3.20
C MET A 84 12.07 8.25 -2.38
N ARG A 85 12.96 8.93 -1.66
CA ARG A 85 13.91 8.32 -0.75
C ARG A 85 13.51 8.63 0.69
N LEU A 86 13.31 7.59 1.48
CA LEU A 86 13.13 7.69 2.93
C LEU A 86 14.48 7.45 3.60
N ILE A 87 14.82 8.31 4.55
CA ILE A 87 16.08 8.26 5.28
C ILE A 87 15.73 8.21 6.78
N PRO A 88 16.33 7.28 7.54
CA PRO A 88 16.13 7.20 8.98
C PRO A 88 16.58 8.50 9.68
N ALA A 89 15.84 8.93 10.70
CA ALA A 89 16.08 10.19 11.41
C ALA A 89 16.08 9.97 12.93
N PRO A 90 16.82 10.80 13.71
CA PRO A 90 16.82 10.71 15.17
C PRO A 90 15.45 11.04 15.76
N ARG A 91 15.23 10.60 17.00
CA ARG A 91 13.97 10.85 17.71
C ARG A 91 13.69 12.34 17.87
N GLY A 92 12.44 12.74 17.64
CA GLY A 92 11.98 14.11 17.80
C GLY A 92 12.27 15.02 16.59
N THR A 93 12.77 14.46 15.49
CA THR A 93 12.92 15.18 14.22
C THR A 93 11.57 15.48 13.58
N GLY A 94 10.60 14.58 13.78
CA GLY A 94 9.34 14.56 13.07
C GLY A 94 9.50 14.15 11.60
N ILE A 95 8.40 14.27 10.85
CA ILE A 95 8.36 13.95 9.43
C ILE A 95 8.73 15.20 8.61
N VAL A 96 9.95 15.22 8.10
CA VAL A 96 10.45 16.26 7.18
C VAL A 96 10.11 15.85 5.75
N SER A 97 8.90 16.19 5.33
CA SER A 97 8.39 15.86 4.00
C SER A 97 7.35 16.85 3.49
N ALA A 98 7.08 16.79 2.18
CA ALA A 98 5.97 17.48 1.53
C ALA A 98 4.62 17.00 2.12
N PRO A 99 3.54 17.80 2.02
CA PRO A 99 2.27 17.48 2.71
C PRO A 99 1.65 16.15 2.30
N VAL A 100 1.79 15.72 1.05
CA VAL A 100 1.24 14.46 0.53
C VAL A 100 1.91 13.22 1.17
N PRO A 101 3.24 13.03 1.05
CA PRO A 101 3.95 11.93 1.69
C PRO A 101 3.94 12.04 3.21
N LYS A 102 3.89 13.26 3.78
CA LYS A 102 3.77 13.46 5.22
C LYS A 102 2.54 12.76 5.77
N LYS A 103 1.36 12.95 5.16
CA LYS A 103 0.12 12.25 5.54
C LYS A 103 0.25 10.73 5.44
N LEU A 104 0.88 10.21 4.38
CA LEU A 104 1.10 8.77 4.20
C LEU A 104 2.02 8.19 5.29
N LEU A 105 3.12 8.87 5.62
CA LEU A 105 4.06 8.45 6.65
C LEU A 105 3.45 8.54 8.06
N THR A 106 2.63 9.56 8.34
CA THR A 106 1.88 9.66 9.59
C THR A 106 0.89 8.50 9.74
N MET A 107 0.13 8.18 8.69
CA MET A 107 -0.78 7.03 8.69
C MET A 107 -0.04 5.69 8.83
N ALA A 108 1.23 5.63 8.40
CA ALA A 108 2.09 4.47 8.60
C ALA A 108 2.57 4.28 10.04
N GLY A 109 2.40 5.28 10.91
CA GLY A 109 2.96 5.26 12.26
C GLY A 109 4.47 5.53 12.30
N ILE A 110 5.03 6.15 11.27
CA ILE A 110 6.42 6.64 11.26
C ILE A 110 6.42 8.03 11.88
N GLU A 111 7.15 8.20 12.98
CA GLU A 111 7.23 9.47 13.72
C GLU A 111 8.31 10.38 13.13
N ASP A 112 9.48 9.80 12.86
CA ASP A 112 10.66 10.55 12.42
C ASP A 112 11.16 10.02 11.07
N CYS A 113 11.28 10.89 10.07
CA CYS A 113 11.86 10.53 8.79
C CYS A 113 12.31 11.75 8.00
N TYR A 114 13.53 11.69 7.46
CA TYR A 114 13.97 12.60 6.42
C TYR A 114 13.53 12.05 5.06
N THR A 115 13.02 12.93 4.21
CA THR A 115 12.64 12.54 2.85
C THR A 115 13.39 13.36 1.81
N SER A 116 13.73 12.72 0.70
CA SER A 116 14.27 13.38 -0.48
C SER A 116 13.46 12.93 -1.69
N ALA A 117 12.95 13.91 -2.44
CA ALA A 117 12.15 13.70 -3.63
C ALA A 117 12.91 14.21 -4.85
N ARG A 118 12.96 13.40 -5.92
CA ARG A 118 13.53 13.79 -7.22
C ARG A 118 12.54 13.52 -8.35
N GLY A 119 12.53 14.36 -9.37
CA GLY A 119 11.61 14.26 -10.52
C GLY A 119 10.40 15.17 -10.39
N SER A 120 9.34 14.90 -11.17
CA SER A 120 8.14 15.76 -11.23
C SER A 120 7.16 15.49 -10.08
N THR A 121 7.47 16.03 -8.91
CA THR A 121 6.66 15.87 -7.66
C THR A 121 5.29 16.56 -7.71
N ALA A 122 5.07 17.46 -8.68
CA ALA A 122 3.77 18.09 -8.93
C ALA A 122 2.67 17.06 -9.26
N THR A 123 3.04 15.91 -9.82
CA THR A 123 2.09 14.82 -10.14
C THR A 123 1.73 14.00 -8.89
N LEU A 124 0.72 14.48 -8.14
CA LEU A 124 0.30 13.90 -6.84
C LEU A 124 0.12 12.38 -6.87
N GLY A 125 -0.51 11.84 -7.92
CA GLY A 125 -0.75 10.40 -8.03
C GLY A 125 0.52 9.55 -8.13
N ASN A 126 1.55 10.02 -8.84
CA ASN A 126 2.82 9.31 -8.93
C ASN A 126 3.64 9.52 -7.67
N PHE A 127 3.59 10.72 -7.09
CA PHE A 127 4.27 11.04 -5.86
C PHE A 127 3.81 10.17 -4.69
N ALA A 128 2.49 10.07 -4.46
CA ALA A 128 1.90 9.21 -3.45
C ALA A 128 2.24 7.73 -3.67
N LYS A 129 2.18 7.25 -4.92
CA LYS A 129 2.58 5.88 -5.27
C LYS A 129 4.07 5.63 -5.02
N ALA A 130 4.95 6.57 -5.36
CA ALA A 130 6.38 6.43 -5.11
C ALA A 130 6.66 6.32 -3.61
N THR A 131 5.99 7.10 -2.76
CA THR A 131 6.09 6.99 -1.30
C THR A 131 5.57 5.65 -0.78
N TYR A 132 4.40 5.22 -1.26
CA TYR A 132 3.82 3.93 -0.89
C TYR A 132 4.73 2.75 -1.26
N LEU A 133 5.34 2.78 -2.45
CA LEU A 133 6.32 1.78 -2.88
C LEU A 133 7.63 1.84 -2.06
N ALA A 134 8.04 3.01 -1.59
CA ALA A 134 9.19 3.13 -0.70
C ALA A 134 8.92 2.45 0.64
N ILE A 135 7.71 2.65 1.19
CA ILE A 135 7.24 2.02 2.43
C ILE A 135 7.15 0.49 2.26
N GLN A 136 6.59 0.00 1.16
CA GLN A 136 6.51 -1.44 0.88
C GLN A 136 7.87 -2.13 0.90
N LYS A 137 8.90 -1.46 0.35
CA LYS A 137 10.27 -1.99 0.32
C LYS A 137 10.95 -2.09 1.69
N THR A 138 10.37 -1.52 2.74
CA THR A 138 10.94 -1.63 4.10
C THR A 138 10.98 -3.07 4.60
N TYR A 139 9.96 -3.88 4.29
CA TYR A 139 9.96 -5.31 4.56
C TYR A 139 10.76 -6.11 3.54
N SER A 140 10.81 -5.67 2.29
CA SER A 140 11.61 -6.33 1.25
C SER A 140 13.12 -6.21 1.48
N TYR A 141 13.55 -5.24 2.30
CA TYR A 141 14.97 -5.03 2.58
C TYR A 141 15.47 -6.03 3.62
N LEU A 142 16.41 -6.89 3.20
CA LEU A 142 17.03 -7.88 4.07
C LEU A 142 18.07 -7.20 4.97
N THR A 143 17.87 -7.34 6.27
CA THR A 143 18.77 -6.83 7.32
C THR A 143 19.38 -8.01 8.08
N PRO A 144 20.56 -7.87 8.71
CA PRO A 144 21.16 -8.95 9.52
C PRO A 144 20.25 -9.55 10.58
N ASP A 145 19.36 -8.74 11.18
CA ASP A 145 18.35 -9.20 12.13
C ASP A 145 17.41 -10.30 11.58
N LEU A 146 17.30 -10.43 10.25
CA LEU A 146 16.44 -11.37 9.53
C LEU A 146 17.23 -12.50 8.83
N TRP A 147 18.53 -12.63 9.07
CA TRP A 147 19.34 -13.70 8.45
C TRP A 147 19.12 -15.08 9.05
N LYS A 148 18.47 -15.16 10.22
CA LYS A 148 18.15 -16.45 10.85
C LYS A 148 17.17 -17.21 9.97
N GLU A 149 17.53 -18.43 9.62
CA GLU A 149 16.64 -19.34 8.88
C GLU A 149 15.37 -19.59 9.70
N GLN A 150 14.21 -19.43 9.05
CA GLN A 150 12.92 -19.72 9.64
C GLN A 150 12.42 -21.07 9.12
N ALA A 151 11.95 -21.92 10.02
CA ALA A 151 11.30 -23.16 9.65
C ALA A 151 10.03 -22.86 8.85
N LEU A 152 9.82 -23.56 7.74
CA LEU A 152 8.63 -23.44 6.92
C LEU A 152 7.44 -24.08 7.66
N VAL A 153 6.57 -23.24 8.21
CA VAL A 153 5.28 -23.67 8.78
C VAL A 153 4.29 -24.01 7.66
N LYS A 154 3.37 -24.94 7.95
CA LYS A 154 2.29 -25.29 7.03
C LYS A 154 1.47 -24.03 6.71
N SER A 155 1.07 -23.88 5.46
CA SER A 155 0.21 -22.75 5.08
C SER A 155 -1.19 -22.93 5.70
N PRO A 156 -1.89 -21.84 6.05
CA PRO A 156 -3.27 -21.94 6.55
C PRO A 156 -4.21 -22.70 5.59
N TYR A 157 -3.98 -22.57 4.27
CA TYR A 157 -4.75 -23.34 3.27
C TYR A 157 -4.54 -24.85 3.37
N GLN A 158 -3.35 -25.29 3.79
CA GLN A 158 -3.03 -26.69 3.99
C GLN A 158 -3.55 -27.21 5.33
N GLU A 159 -3.48 -26.39 6.39
CA GLU A 159 -3.97 -26.77 7.72
C GLU A 159 -5.49 -26.89 7.76
N TYR A 160 -6.20 -25.98 7.09
CA TYR A 160 -7.66 -25.95 7.05
C TYR A 160 -8.24 -26.54 5.75
N SER A 161 -7.51 -27.42 5.05
CA SER A 161 -7.94 -27.98 3.76
C SER A 161 -9.30 -28.67 3.84
N ASP A 162 -9.50 -29.48 4.87
CA ASP A 162 -10.70 -30.32 5.00
C ASP A 162 -11.93 -29.45 5.29
N TYR A 163 -11.76 -28.45 6.14
CA TYR A 163 -12.79 -27.45 6.43
C TYR A 163 -13.16 -26.65 5.18
N LEU A 164 -12.17 -26.21 4.41
CA LEU A 164 -12.41 -25.48 3.16
C LEU A 164 -13.12 -26.36 2.12
N MET A 165 -12.76 -27.64 1.97
CA MET A 165 -13.47 -28.53 1.04
C MET A 165 -14.95 -28.72 1.42
N MET A 166 -15.25 -28.79 2.72
CA MET A 166 -16.63 -28.95 3.21
C MET A 166 -17.48 -27.68 3.07
N THR A 167 -16.90 -26.51 3.35
CA THR A 167 -17.66 -25.25 3.46
C THR A 167 -17.59 -24.37 2.22
N HIS A 168 -16.46 -24.41 1.50
CA HIS A 168 -16.23 -23.58 0.33
C HIS A 168 -16.77 -24.27 -0.92
N ARG A 169 -18.07 -24.12 -1.17
CA ARG A 169 -18.67 -24.52 -2.44
C ARG A 169 -18.04 -23.68 -3.55
N THR A 170 -17.13 -24.27 -4.32
CA THR A 170 -16.59 -23.62 -5.51
C THR A 170 -17.76 -23.38 -6.46
N LEU A 171 -18.03 -22.11 -6.77
CA LEU A 171 -19.10 -21.65 -7.67
C LEU A 171 -19.04 -22.25 -9.10
N GLY A 172 -18.09 -23.15 -9.39
CA GLY A 172 -17.91 -23.82 -10.69
C GLY A 172 -18.11 -25.35 -10.69
N ALA A 173 -18.28 -26.03 -9.55
CA ALA A 173 -18.40 -27.49 -9.53
C ALA A 173 -19.85 -28.02 -9.70
N SER A 174 -20.86 -27.19 -9.44
CA SER A 174 -22.27 -27.61 -9.48
C SER A 174 -22.88 -27.71 -10.88
N ALA A 175 -22.19 -27.25 -11.94
CA ALA A 175 -22.78 -27.12 -13.28
C ALA A 175 -22.45 -28.29 -14.23
N ARG A 176 -21.76 -29.35 -13.79
CA ARG A 176 -21.32 -30.46 -14.67
C ARG A 176 -22.00 -31.81 -14.43
N GLN A 177 -22.92 -31.92 -13.48
CA GLN A 177 -23.44 -33.24 -13.05
C GLN A 177 -24.90 -33.53 -13.41
N GLU A 178 -25.61 -32.62 -14.10
CA GLU A 178 -27.02 -32.81 -14.47
C GLU A 178 -27.26 -33.31 -15.92
N HIS A 179 -26.23 -33.61 -16.72
CA HIS A 179 -26.40 -33.97 -18.14
C HIS A 179 -25.95 -35.37 -18.57
N VAL A 180 -25.72 -36.31 -17.67
CA VAL A 180 -25.39 -37.70 -18.05
C VAL A 180 -26.14 -38.71 -17.17
N VAL A 181 -27.47 -38.78 -17.32
CA VAL A 181 -28.23 -40.04 -17.18
C VAL A 181 -29.47 -39.94 -18.09
N ALA A 182 -29.38 -40.60 -19.25
CA ALA A 182 -30.49 -41.10 -20.04
C ALA A 182 -30.22 -42.59 -20.26
#